data_AF-A0A8S7B415-F1
#
_entry.id   AF-A0A8S7B415-F1
#
_cell.length_a   1.000
_cell.length_b   1.000
_cell.length_c   1.000
_cell.angle_alpha   90.00
_cell.angle_beta   90.00
_cell.angle_gamma   90.00
#
_symmetry.space_group_name_H-M   'P 1'
#
loop_
_entity.id
_entity.type
_entity.pdbx_description
1 polymer ?
#
loop_
_entity_poly.entity_id
_entity_poly.type
_entity_poly.pdbx_seq_one_letter_code
_entity_poly.pdbx_strand_id
1 'polypeptide(L)'
;MKNIKSIIIIGYCLINVISYFTLIETNNYGNTLNNISISLTHSELFLFLIMSVLSYSVFFIYRDIKYYECVQVSTSRIIDVFFAFVLSYNIFVFYILGIGRAGTSTSDIGFLQNILPVFQSTLIYYAVVRKNIRKMQVALLISASIFILLKGWSSHLFIITVAELLYRYRNQRINFTKKLLLVILLPIFIVLFFYVYKLKYYFRSGVMFDIPFFIYFEYVISRLSQISNIAYLYEIRDAFHKIIIENGEGGEFFIKEFLLALIPKSFLGINDYRPLDNLFGINFINSELDNAGFAITVPGLFVISSTFGLLSVLCCFFFILLITKFLYHVFSKNYGSAGAAMAISILLYFNYSGSLKEIALSLFAFFLFKLLSIFQYNFRKIMKIS
;
A
#
# COMPACT_ATOMS: atom_id res chain seq x y z
N MET A 1 5.55 -9.19 -27.06
CA MET A 1 4.31 -9.80 -26.53
C MET A 1 4.17 -9.40 -25.06
N LYS A 2 3.08 -8.72 -24.64
CA LYS A 2 2.97 -8.13 -23.29
C LYS A 2 2.16 -9.03 -22.34
N ASN A 3 2.75 -9.41 -21.21
CA ASN A 3 2.08 -10.10 -20.08
C ASN A 3 1.22 -9.08 -19.29
N ILE A 4 0.21 -9.52 -18.53
CA ILE A 4 -0.67 -8.65 -17.70
C ILE A 4 0.14 -7.68 -16.83
N LYS A 5 1.24 -8.16 -16.27
CA LYS A 5 2.17 -7.37 -15.48
C LYS A 5 2.69 -6.15 -16.24
N SER A 6 3.10 -6.33 -17.50
CA SER A 6 3.60 -5.22 -18.33
C SER A 6 2.49 -4.22 -18.63
N ILE A 7 1.25 -4.67 -18.83
CA ILE A 7 0.11 -3.77 -19.06
C ILE A 7 -0.14 -2.90 -17.82
N ILE A 8 -0.13 -3.51 -16.63
CA ILE A 8 -0.32 -2.79 -15.36
C ILE A 8 0.80 -1.77 -15.15
N ILE A 9 2.07 -2.17 -15.31
CA ILE A 9 3.23 -1.27 -15.14
C ILE A 9 3.16 -0.10 -16.13
N ILE A 10 2.86 -0.38 -17.41
CA ILE A 10 2.70 0.68 -18.42
C ILE A 10 1.55 1.62 -18.04
N GLY A 11 0.45 1.10 -17.51
CA GLY A 11 -0.65 1.91 -16.99
C GLY A 11 -0.20 2.92 -15.93
N TYR A 12 0.58 2.48 -14.94
CA TYR A 12 1.15 3.39 -13.93
C TYR A 12 2.11 4.42 -14.53
N CYS A 13 2.96 4.02 -15.48
CA CYS A 13 3.84 4.98 -16.19
C CYS A 13 3.03 6.04 -16.94
N LEU A 14 1.96 5.63 -17.64
CA LEU A 14 1.08 6.55 -18.38
C LEU A 14 0.36 7.53 -17.45
N ILE A 15 -0.09 7.09 -16.27
CA ILE A 15 -0.71 7.98 -15.27
C ILE A 15 0.27 9.09 -14.85
N ASN A 16 1.54 8.76 -14.63
CA ASN A 16 2.56 9.75 -14.31
C ASN A 16 2.80 10.72 -15.48
N VAL A 17 2.84 10.23 -16.72
CA VAL A 17 2.96 11.10 -17.91
C VAL A 17 1.77 12.06 -18.05
N ILE A 18 0.53 11.57 -17.90
CA ILE A 18 -0.68 12.40 -17.94
C ILE A 18 -0.65 13.46 -16.84
N SER A 19 -0.23 13.07 -15.64
CA SER A 19 -0.15 13.99 -14.51
C SER A 19 0.90 15.08 -14.74
N TYR A 20 2.07 14.75 -15.30
CA TYR A 20 3.09 15.73 -15.65
C TYR A 20 2.55 16.83 -16.57
N PHE A 21 1.84 16.46 -17.65
CA PHE A 21 1.22 17.44 -18.54
C PHE A 21 0.16 18.28 -17.82
N THR A 22 -0.63 17.66 -16.96
CA THR A 22 -1.64 18.36 -16.15
C THR A 22 -0.99 19.38 -15.21
N LEU A 23 0.09 19.01 -14.53
CA LEU A 23 0.82 19.91 -13.62
C LEU A 23 1.42 21.12 -14.36
N ILE A 24 1.99 20.91 -15.55
CA ILE A 24 2.55 22.01 -16.36
C ILE A 24 1.46 22.95 -16.86
N GLU A 25 0.35 22.40 -17.36
CA GLU A 25 -0.73 23.19 -17.92
C GLU A 25 -1.47 24.00 -16.85
N THR A 26 -1.69 23.41 -15.67
CA THR A 26 -2.46 24.04 -14.57
C THR A 26 -1.60 24.82 -13.58
N ASN A 27 -0.28 24.60 -13.58
CA ASN A 27 0.67 25.10 -12.59
C ASN A 27 0.26 24.86 -11.12
N ASN A 28 -0.46 23.75 -10.87
CA ASN A 28 -1.05 23.40 -9.58
C ASN A 28 -0.78 21.92 -9.30
N TYR A 29 -0.45 21.57 -8.04
CA TYR A 29 -0.22 20.21 -7.57
C TYR A 29 -1.42 19.25 -7.76
N GLY A 30 -2.62 19.79 -8.03
CA GLY A 30 -3.87 19.08 -8.30
C GLY A 30 -4.81 19.07 -7.11
N ASN A 31 -5.96 18.39 -7.27
CA ASN A 31 -7.15 18.50 -6.40
C ASN A 31 -6.96 18.30 -4.87
N THR A 32 -5.90 17.61 -4.41
CA THR A 32 -5.57 17.50 -2.97
C THR A 32 -4.97 18.77 -2.36
N LEU A 33 -4.40 19.64 -3.20
CA LEU A 33 -3.80 20.94 -2.88
C LEU A 33 -4.37 22.01 -3.80
N ASN A 34 -5.68 21.95 -4.06
CA ASN A 34 -6.30 22.96 -4.90
C ASN A 34 -5.85 24.35 -4.44
N ASN A 35 -5.32 25.11 -5.41
CA ASN A 35 -4.80 26.47 -5.25
C ASN A 35 -3.39 26.61 -4.67
N ILE A 36 -2.62 25.53 -4.51
CA ILE A 36 -1.18 25.65 -4.24
C ILE A 36 -0.45 25.67 -5.58
N SER A 37 0.09 26.84 -5.90
CA SER A 37 0.96 27.03 -7.07
C SER A 37 2.23 26.21 -6.91
N ILE A 38 2.63 25.54 -7.99
CA ILE A 38 3.93 24.89 -8.08
C ILE A 38 5.00 25.99 -8.20
N SER A 39 6.04 25.93 -7.36
CA SER A 39 7.18 26.87 -7.45
C SER A 39 8.36 26.31 -8.26
N LEU A 40 8.23 25.07 -8.73
CA LEU A 40 9.26 24.33 -9.45
C LEU A 40 9.32 24.66 -10.94
N THR A 41 10.54 24.59 -11.47
CA THR A 41 10.81 24.74 -12.90
C THR A 41 10.31 23.53 -13.69
N HIS A 42 10.07 23.72 -14.99
CA HIS A 42 9.68 22.62 -15.89
C HIS A 42 10.77 21.53 -15.97
N SER A 43 12.04 21.92 -15.86
CA SER A 43 13.17 20.98 -15.79
C SER A 43 13.12 20.09 -14.56
N GLU A 44 12.76 20.63 -13.39
CA GLU A 44 12.62 19.84 -12.16
C GLU A 44 11.43 18.88 -12.25
N LEU A 45 10.28 19.35 -12.75
CA LEU A 45 9.12 18.48 -12.99
C LEU A 45 9.42 17.36 -13.98
N PHE A 46 10.21 17.63 -15.02
CA PHE A 46 10.63 16.62 -15.98
C PHE A 46 11.59 15.59 -15.35
N LEU A 47 12.50 16.03 -14.48
CA LEU A 47 13.34 15.12 -13.69
C LEU A 47 12.48 14.20 -12.81
N PHE A 48 11.46 14.72 -12.15
CA PHE A 48 10.55 13.92 -11.32
C PHE A 48 9.68 12.95 -12.14
N LEU A 49 9.31 13.31 -13.37
CA LEU A 49 8.70 12.36 -14.32
C LEU A 49 9.66 11.20 -14.61
N ILE A 50 10.92 11.50 -14.94
CA ILE A 50 11.94 10.47 -15.21
C ILE A 50 12.12 9.57 -13.99
N MET A 51 12.29 10.14 -12.79
CA MET A 51 12.42 9.38 -11.54
C MET A 51 11.21 8.47 -11.29
N SER A 52 9.99 8.99 -11.51
CA SER A 52 8.75 8.22 -11.36
C SER A 52 8.70 7.04 -12.34
N VAL A 53 9.00 7.26 -13.61
CA VAL A 53 9.02 6.20 -14.64
C VAL A 53 10.12 5.16 -14.35
N LEU A 54 11.33 5.62 -13.99
CA LEU A 54 12.46 4.75 -13.66
C LEU A 54 12.18 3.93 -12.39
N SER A 55 11.41 4.43 -11.43
CA SER A 55 11.06 3.67 -10.22
C SER A 55 10.32 2.37 -10.55
N TYR A 56 9.54 2.35 -11.63
CA TYR A 56 8.86 1.14 -12.09
C TYR A 56 9.81 0.13 -12.77
N SER A 57 11.04 0.52 -13.10
CA SER A 57 11.99 -0.36 -13.75
C SER A 57 12.41 -1.54 -12.87
N VAL A 58 12.41 -1.36 -11.54
CA VAL A 58 12.67 -2.40 -10.54
C VAL A 58 11.70 -3.59 -10.72
N PHE A 59 10.48 -3.35 -11.20
CA PHE A 59 9.53 -4.43 -11.46
C PHE A 59 9.91 -5.29 -12.65
N PHE A 60 10.69 -4.80 -13.62
CA PHE A 60 11.19 -5.63 -14.72
C PHE A 60 12.22 -6.66 -14.25
N ILE A 61 12.85 -6.49 -13.08
CA ILE A 61 13.74 -7.50 -12.50
C ILE A 61 12.98 -8.81 -12.22
N TYR A 62 11.69 -8.72 -11.87
CA TYR A 62 10.83 -9.89 -11.65
C TYR A 62 10.14 -10.41 -12.92
N ARG A 63 10.72 -10.21 -14.11
CA ARG A 63 10.09 -10.54 -15.40
C ARG A 63 9.88 -12.05 -15.59
N ASP A 64 10.85 -12.86 -15.17
CA ASP A 64 10.84 -14.32 -15.33
C ASP A 64 10.74 -15.01 -13.98
N ILE A 65 9.66 -14.72 -13.28
CA ILE A 65 9.30 -15.42 -12.06
C ILE A 65 9.11 -16.89 -12.42
N LYS A 66 10.10 -17.72 -12.12
CA LYS A 66 9.83 -19.13 -11.82
C LYS A 66 9.00 -19.11 -10.55
N TYR A 67 7.70 -19.38 -10.70
CA TYR A 67 6.85 -19.61 -9.54
C TYR A 67 7.44 -20.79 -8.79
N TYR A 68 7.99 -20.53 -7.60
CA TYR A 68 8.45 -21.61 -6.75
C TYR A 68 7.27 -22.56 -6.52
N GLU A 69 7.53 -23.86 -6.59
CA GLU A 69 6.56 -24.84 -6.14
C GLU A 69 6.24 -24.57 -4.68
N CYS A 70 4.94 -24.47 -4.38
CA CYS A 70 4.47 -24.15 -3.04
C CYS A 70 4.90 -25.26 -2.08
N VAL A 71 5.65 -24.91 -1.04
CA VAL A 71 5.78 -25.77 0.13
C VAL A 71 4.40 -25.83 0.75
N GLN A 72 3.68 -26.94 0.53
CA GLN A 72 2.26 -27.07 0.85
C GLN A 72 1.96 -26.62 2.28
N VAL A 73 1.35 -25.44 2.42
CA VAL A 73 0.54 -25.11 3.59
C VAL A 73 -0.82 -25.72 3.34
N SER A 74 -1.13 -26.86 3.95
CA SER A 74 -2.47 -27.44 3.85
C SER A 74 -3.48 -26.38 4.32
N THR A 75 -4.42 -25.99 3.46
CA THR A 75 -5.53 -25.09 3.84
C THR A 75 -6.38 -25.78 4.88
N SER A 76 -6.14 -25.50 6.16
CA SER A 76 -6.88 -26.07 7.26
C SER A 76 -8.05 -25.16 7.65
N ARG A 77 -9.08 -25.74 8.27
CA ARG A 77 -10.17 -24.96 8.89
C ARG A 77 -9.65 -23.94 9.92
N ILE A 78 -8.48 -24.21 10.53
CA ILE A 78 -7.85 -23.33 11.53
C ILE A 78 -7.43 -22.00 10.91
N ILE A 79 -6.97 -21.99 9.66
CA ILE A 79 -6.63 -20.74 8.96
C ILE A 79 -7.87 -19.87 8.75
N ASP A 80 -9.02 -20.48 8.40
CA ASP A 80 -10.28 -19.75 8.26
C ASP A 80 -10.77 -19.19 9.61
N VAL A 81 -10.68 -19.98 10.68
CA VAL A 81 -11.04 -19.55 12.04
C VAL A 81 -10.15 -18.42 12.52
N PHE A 82 -8.84 -18.52 12.30
CA PHE A 82 -7.90 -17.46 12.65
C PHE A 82 -8.18 -16.17 11.88
N PHE A 83 -8.43 -16.25 10.58
CA PHE A 83 -8.77 -15.07 9.80
C PHE A 83 -10.11 -14.44 10.23
N ALA A 84 -11.12 -15.27 10.53
CA ALA A 84 -12.37 -14.79 11.10
C ALA A 84 -12.17 -14.10 12.46
N PHE A 85 -11.27 -14.61 13.30
CA PHE A 85 -10.87 -13.97 14.56
C PHE A 85 -10.19 -12.62 14.31
N VAL A 86 -9.22 -12.53 13.38
CA VAL A 86 -8.57 -11.27 13.00
C VAL A 86 -9.60 -10.23 12.55
N LEU A 87 -10.56 -10.64 11.70
CA LEU A 87 -11.62 -9.76 11.22
C LEU A 87 -12.53 -9.30 12.37
N SER A 88 -12.97 -10.21 13.22
CA SER A 88 -13.85 -9.92 14.36
C SER A 88 -13.18 -8.99 15.38
N TYR A 89 -11.90 -9.25 15.68
CA TYR A 89 -11.09 -8.39 16.54
C TYR A 89 -11.01 -6.96 15.99
N ASN A 90 -10.75 -6.80 14.69
CA ASN A 90 -10.66 -5.46 14.09
C ASN A 90 -12.01 -4.74 14.04
N ILE A 91 -13.10 -5.45 13.81
CA ILE A 91 -14.46 -4.90 13.89
C ILE A 91 -14.73 -4.39 15.31
N PHE A 92 -14.40 -5.19 16.33
CA PHE A 92 -14.52 -4.81 17.73
C PHE A 92 -13.71 -3.55 18.04
N VAL A 93 -12.41 -3.54 17.70
CA VAL A 93 -11.53 -2.38 17.91
C VAL A 93 -12.05 -1.13 17.20
N PHE A 94 -12.57 -1.25 15.98
CA PHE A 94 -13.08 -0.10 15.21
C PHE A 94 -14.38 0.47 15.77
N TYR A 95 -15.37 -0.37 16.09
CA TYR A 95 -16.68 0.10 16.53
C TYR A 95 -16.73 0.45 18.02
N ILE A 96 -16.06 -0.32 18.88
CA ILE A 96 -16.13 -0.14 20.34
C ILE A 96 -15.12 0.90 20.83
N LEU A 97 -13.89 0.86 20.32
CA LEU A 97 -12.82 1.77 20.79
C LEU A 97 -12.72 3.04 19.93
N GLY A 98 -13.44 3.11 18.80
CA GLY A 98 -13.37 4.24 17.85
C GLY A 98 -12.03 4.38 17.12
N ILE A 99 -11.06 3.50 17.39
CA ILE A 99 -9.73 3.53 16.81
C ILE A 99 -9.85 3.22 15.31
N GLY A 100 -9.13 3.96 14.46
CA GLY A 100 -9.11 3.77 13.01
C GLY A 100 -10.31 4.37 12.27
N ARG A 101 -11.19 5.12 12.96
CA ARG A 101 -11.94 6.20 12.30
C ARG A 101 -10.93 7.28 11.89
N ALA A 102 -11.10 7.90 10.73
CA ALA A 102 -10.22 9.03 10.38
C ALA A 102 -10.70 10.30 11.06
N GLY A 103 -9.75 11.13 11.50
CA GLY A 103 -10.01 12.36 12.24
C GLY A 103 -10.11 12.16 13.76
N THR A 104 -10.29 10.92 14.24
CA THR A 104 -10.15 10.62 15.66
C THR A 104 -8.67 10.41 15.97
N SER A 105 -8.13 11.19 16.93
CA SER A 105 -6.82 10.91 17.49
C SER A 105 -6.82 9.47 17.95
N THR A 106 -5.87 8.68 17.44
CA THR A 106 -5.55 7.44 18.10
C THR A 106 -5.17 7.81 19.55
N SER A 107 -5.93 7.28 20.50
CA SER A 107 -5.57 7.24 21.92
C SER A 107 -4.30 6.39 22.09
N ASP A 108 -3.70 6.36 23.29
CA ASP A 108 -2.49 5.55 23.60
C ASP A 108 -2.57 4.06 23.18
N ILE A 109 -3.78 3.58 22.91
CA ILE A 109 -4.14 2.23 22.46
C ILE A 109 -4.24 2.05 20.94
N GLY A 110 -3.86 3.04 20.12
CA GLY A 110 -3.89 2.95 18.64
C GLY A 110 -3.13 1.76 18.05
N PHE A 111 -2.10 1.29 18.77
CA PHE A 111 -1.32 0.12 18.42
C PHE A 111 -2.13 -1.18 18.34
N LEU A 112 -3.30 -1.25 18.98
CA LEU A 112 -4.17 -2.43 18.95
C LEU A 112 -4.53 -2.82 17.50
N GLN A 113 -4.60 -1.87 16.56
CA GLN A 113 -4.85 -2.18 15.15
C GLN A 113 -3.66 -2.85 14.44
N ASN A 114 -2.45 -2.58 14.92
CA ASN A 114 -1.23 -3.11 14.32
C ASN A 114 -0.89 -4.52 14.85
N ILE A 115 -1.49 -4.95 15.98
CA ILE A 115 -1.31 -6.31 16.53
C ILE A 115 -1.84 -7.37 15.56
N LEU A 116 -3.02 -7.13 14.97
CA LEU A 116 -3.63 -8.03 13.99
C LEU A 116 -4.03 -7.21 12.76
N PRO A 117 -3.07 -6.89 11.88
CA PRO A 117 -3.28 -5.94 10.80
C PRO A 117 -4.24 -6.54 9.76
N VAL A 118 -5.49 -6.08 9.73
CA VAL A 118 -6.57 -6.72 8.94
C VAL A 118 -6.30 -6.72 7.44
N PHE A 119 -5.72 -5.63 6.90
CA PHE A 119 -5.46 -5.53 5.47
C PHE A 119 -4.39 -6.54 5.04
N GLN A 120 -3.24 -6.51 5.70
CA GLN A 120 -2.11 -7.40 5.44
C GLN A 120 -2.52 -8.86 5.68
N SER A 121 -3.28 -9.14 6.75
CA SER A 121 -3.85 -10.46 7.01
C SER A 121 -4.81 -10.92 5.91
N THR A 122 -5.59 -10.01 5.32
CA THR A 122 -6.49 -10.31 4.19
C THR A 122 -5.70 -10.69 2.95
N LEU A 123 -4.59 -10.00 2.67
CA LEU A 123 -3.70 -10.36 1.56
C LEU A 123 -3.08 -11.75 1.75
N ILE A 124 -2.56 -12.04 2.96
CA ILE A 124 -2.01 -13.37 3.28
C ILE A 124 -3.09 -14.44 3.16
N TYR A 125 -4.26 -14.20 3.74
CA TYR A 125 -5.38 -15.14 3.67
C TYR A 125 -5.82 -15.41 2.23
N TYR A 126 -5.93 -14.36 1.41
CA TYR A 126 -6.16 -14.49 -0.03
C TYR A 126 -5.10 -15.40 -0.67
N ALA A 127 -3.80 -15.14 -0.47
CA ALA A 127 -2.74 -15.93 -1.08
C ALA A 127 -2.78 -17.41 -0.67
N VAL A 128 -3.14 -17.70 0.59
CA VAL A 128 -3.29 -19.05 1.12
C VAL A 128 -4.44 -19.81 0.45
N VAL A 129 -5.63 -19.20 0.38
CA VAL A 129 -6.86 -19.90 -0.04
C VAL A 129 -7.11 -19.85 -1.55
N ARG A 130 -6.46 -18.92 -2.27
CA ARG A 130 -6.83 -18.58 -3.64
C ARG A 130 -6.76 -19.74 -4.63
N LYS A 131 -5.84 -20.69 -4.43
CA LYS A 131 -5.67 -21.83 -5.35
C LYS A 131 -6.95 -22.70 -5.40
N ASN A 132 -7.54 -22.99 -4.24
CA ASN A 132 -8.70 -23.87 -4.08
C ASN A 132 -9.73 -23.23 -3.14
N ILE A 133 -10.31 -22.11 -3.59
CA ILE A 133 -11.20 -21.30 -2.75
C ILE A 133 -12.59 -21.95 -2.56
N ARG A 134 -13.06 -22.01 -1.31
CA ARG A 134 -14.41 -22.50 -0.94
C ARG A 134 -15.39 -21.34 -0.73
N LYS A 135 -16.70 -21.62 -0.79
CA LYS A 135 -17.78 -20.62 -0.59
C LYS A 135 -17.61 -19.79 0.70
N MET A 136 -17.30 -20.45 1.82
CA MET A 136 -17.04 -19.77 3.11
C MET A 136 -15.87 -18.78 3.03
N GLN A 137 -14.80 -19.15 2.33
CA GLN A 137 -13.58 -18.33 2.19
C GLN A 137 -13.83 -17.12 1.29
N VAL A 138 -14.67 -17.29 0.26
CA VAL A 138 -15.19 -16.17 -0.54
C VAL A 138 -15.98 -15.21 0.36
N ALA A 139 -16.89 -15.72 1.19
CA ALA A 139 -17.67 -14.89 2.10
C ALA A 139 -16.79 -14.12 3.09
N LEU A 140 -15.74 -14.75 3.64
CA LEU A 140 -14.77 -14.09 4.52
C LEU A 140 -13.99 -12.98 3.80
N LEU A 141 -13.50 -13.22 2.58
CA LEU A 141 -12.81 -12.20 1.78
C LEU A 141 -13.71 -11.02 1.40
N ILE A 142 -14.98 -11.28 1.06
CA ILE A 142 -15.97 -10.23 0.79
C ILE A 142 -16.23 -9.42 2.07
N SER A 143 -16.43 -10.10 3.21
CA SER A 143 -16.67 -9.45 4.50
C SER A 143 -15.49 -8.55 4.90
N ALA A 144 -14.26 -9.05 4.75
CA ALA A 144 -13.05 -8.26 4.98
C ALA A 144 -12.95 -7.05 4.02
N SER A 145 -13.29 -7.24 2.74
CA SER A 145 -13.28 -6.15 1.75
C SER A 145 -14.30 -5.05 2.09
N ILE A 146 -15.51 -5.43 2.50
CA ILE A 146 -16.54 -4.48 2.98
C ILE A 146 -16.04 -3.75 4.22
N PHE A 147 -15.46 -4.45 5.18
CA PHE A 147 -14.92 -3.83 6.39
C PHE A 147 -13.77 -2.85 6.09
N ILE A 148 -12.84 -3.22 5.20
CA ILE A 148 -11.76 -2.33 4.74
C ILE A 148 -12.35 -1.07 4.07
N LEU A 149 -13.41 -1.21 3.27
CA LEU A 149 -14.12 -0.06 2.71
C LEU A 149 -14.74 0.84 3.77
N LEU A 150 -15.37 0.25 4.79
CA LEU A 150 -15.96 1.00 5.91
C LEU A 150 -14.91 1.78 6.72
N LYS A 151 -13.68 1.25 6.85
CA LYS A 151 -12.54 2.01 7.42
C LYS A 151 -12.07 3.17 6.52
N GLY A 152 -12.57 3.25 5.29
CA GLY A 152 -12.19 4.25 4.30
C GLY A 152 -10.87 3.97 3.59
N TRP A 153 -10.42 2.71 3.64
CA TRP A 153 -9.15 2.22 3.10
C TRP A 153 -9.32 1.74 1.66
N SER A 154 -9.92 2.58 0.83
CA SER A 154 -10.42 2.19 -0.48
C SER A 154 -9.29 1.83 -1.48
N SER A 155 -8.10 2.42 -1.35
CA SER A 155 -6.89 2.05 -2.12
C SER A 155 -6.49 0.58 -1.93
N HIS A 156 -6.75 0.02 -0.76
CA HIS A 156 -6.38 -1.35 -0.42
C HIS A 156 -7.21 -2.39 -1.19
N LEU A 157 -8.44 -2.06 -1.59
CA LEU A 157 -9.22 -2.92 -2.51
C LEU A 157 -8.60 -2.97 -3.91
N PHE A 158 -8.01 -1.87 -4.36
CA PHE A 158 -7.32 -1.83 -5.65
C PHE A 158 -6.12 -2.78 -5.65
N ILE A 159 -5.38 -2.87 -4.54
CA ILE A 159 -4.26 -3.81 -4.37
C ILE A 159 -4.74 -5.26 -4.52
N ILE A 160 -5.84 -5.64 -3.85
CA ILE A 160 -6.44 -6.98 -3.96
C ILE A 160 -6.88 -7.27 -5.40
N THR A 161 -7.46 -6.28 -6.07
CA THR A 161 -7.90 -6.40 -7.47
C THR A 161 -6.72 -6.61 -8.42
N VAL A 162 -5.65 -5.85 -8.25
CA VAL A 162 -4.40 -6.01 -9.00
C VAL A 162 -3.79 -7.38 -8.76
N ALA A 163 -3.77 -7.86 -7.51
CA ALA A 163 -3.29 -9.20 -7.17
C ALA A 163 -4.11 -10.30 -7.88
N GLU A 164 -5.43 -10.15 -7.96
CA GLU A 164 -6.33 -11.09 -8.64
C GLU A 164 -6.11 -11.10 -10.17
N LEU A 165 -5.96 -9.93 -10.79
CA LEU A 165 -5.66 -9.80 -12.22
C LEU A 165 -4.31 -10.44 -12.56
N LEU A 166 -3.28 -10.13 -11.77
CA LEU A 166 -1.95 -10.72 -11.90
C LEU A 166 -2.01 -12.25 -11.77
N TYR A 167 -2.75 -12.78 -10.80
CA TYR A 167 -2.88 -14.22 -10.59
C TYR A 167 -3.65 -14.93 -11.71
N ARG A 168 -4.82 -14.40 -12.12
CA ARG A 168 -5.69 -15.01 -13.14
C ARG A 168 -5.04 -15.04 -14.52
N TYR A 169 -4.39 -13.95 -14.92
CA TYR A 169 -3.85 -13.80 -16.26
C TYR A 169 -2.35 -14.13 -16.35
N ARG A 170 -1.73 -14.66 -15.28
CA ARG A 170 -0.29 -14.93 -15.17
C ARG A 170 0.34 -15.69 -16.35
N ASN A 171 -0.38 -16.69 -16.87
CA ASN A 171 0.08 -17.58 -17.93
C ASN A 171 -0.66 -17.32 -19.25
N GLN A 172 -1.55 -16.33 -19.28
CA GLN A 172 -2.36 -16.05 -20.45
C GLN A 172 -1.71 -14.96 -21.29
N ARG A 173 -1.60 -15.22 -22.59
CA ARG A 173 -1.40 -14.15 -23.56
C ARG A 173 -2.69 -13.33 -23.63
N ILE A 174 -2.61 -12.04 -23.31
CA ILE A 174 -3.77 -11.15 -23.39
C ILE A 174 -3.94 -10.74 -24.86
N ASN A 175 -4.95 -11.32 -25.49
CA ASN A 175 -5.40 -10.95 -26.83
C ASN A 175 -6.04 -9.56 -26.83
N PHE A 176 -6.28 -9.00 -28.03
CA PHE A 176 -6.82 -7.65 -28.17
C PHE A 176 -8.17 -7.46 -27.45
N THR A 177 -9.08 -8.43 -27.52
CA THR A 177 -10.39 -8.37 -26.85
C THR A 177 -10.28 -8.31 -25.33
N LYS A 178 -9.38 -9.10 -24.71
CA LYS A 178 -9.12 -8.99 -23.26
C LYS A 178 -8.47 -7.66 -22.88
N LYS A 179 -7.61 -7.09 -23.74
CA LYS A 179 -7.07 -5.73 -23.51
C LYS A 179 -8.19 -4.69 -23.53
N LEU A 180 -9.07 -4.75 -24.52
CA LEU A 180 -10.23 -3.87 -24.63
C LEU A 180 -11.12 -3.98 -23.38
N LEU A 181 -11.41 -5.21 -22.93
CA LEU A 181 -12.19 -5.45 -21.73
C LEU A 181 -11.52 -4.90 -20.46
N LEU A 182 -10.20 -5.08 -20.30
CA LEU A 182 -9.46 -4.47 -19.18
C LEU A 182 -9.48 -2.94 -19.23
N VAL A 183 -9.40 -2.35 -20.43
CA VAL A 183 -9.49 -0.90 -20.63
C VAL A 183 -10.89 -0.40 -20.30
N ILE A 184 -11.96 -1.12 -20.65
CA ILE A 184 -13.36 -0.76 -20.34
C ILE A 184 -13.69 -0.95 -18.85
N LEU A 185 -13.11 -1.98 -18.22
CA LEU A 185 -13.28 -2.21 -16.78
C LEU A 185 -12.71 -1.09 -15.92
N LEU A 186 -11.67 -0.39 -16.39
CA LEU A 186 -11.05 0.71 -15.66
C LEU A 186 -12.02 1.89 -15.42
N PRO A 187 -12.70 2.48 -16.43
CA PRO A 187 -13.73 3.49 -16.21
C PRO A 187 -14.88 2.98 -15.34
N ILE A 188 -15.33 1.73 -15.52
CA ILE A 188 -16.38 1.14 -14.66
C ILE A 188 -15.91 1.13 -13.21
N PHE A 189 -14.67 0.71 -12.97
CA PHE A 189 -14.08 0.68 -11.63
C PHE A 189 -13.97 2.09 -11.04
N ILE A 190 -13.59 3.10 -11.83
CA ILE A 190 -13.52 4.50 -11.40
C ILE A 190 -14.90 5.03 -10.98
N VAL A 191 -15.94 4.76 -11.78
CA VAL A 191 -17.34 5.14 -11.47
C VAL A 191 -17.83 4.43 -10.22
N LEU A 192 -17.57 3.13 -10.08
CA LEU A 192 -17.97 2.37 -8.91
C LEU A 192 -17.24 2.90 -7.65
N PHE A 193 -15.96 3.24 -7.78
CA PHE A 193 -15.17 3.83 -6.72
C PHE A 193 -15.67 5.23 -6.33
N PHE A 194 -16.21 6.02 -7.26
CA PHE A 194 -16.83 7.33 -6.97
C PHE A 194 -17.99 7.20 -5.98
N TYR A 195 -18.89 6.25 -6.19
CA TYR A 195 -19.99 6.00 -5.27
C TYR A 195 -19.51 5.44 -3.93
N VAL A 196 -18.53 4.53 -3.95
CA VAL A 196 -17.89 4.02 -2.73
C VAL A 196 -17.20 5.15 -1.94
N TYR A 197 -16.61 6.12 -2.61
CA TYR A 197 -15.97 7.29 -2.00
C TYR A 197 -17.01 8.19 -1.31
N LYS A 198 -18.17 8.43 -1.93
CA LYS A 198 -19.28 9.14 -1.29
C LYS A 198 -19.81 8.39 -0.06
N LEU A 199 -20.06 7.08 -0.19
CA LEU A 199 -20.48 6.23 0.92
C LEU A 199 -19.48 6.24 2.07
N LYS A 200 -18.17 6.24 1.77
CA LYS A 200 -17.10 6.36 2.77
C LYS A 200 -17.27 7.63 3.62
N TYR A 201 -17.56 8.80 3.04
CA TYR A 201 -17.78 10.01 3.83
C TYR A 201 -19.08 9.94 4.62
N TYR A 202 -20.15 9.41 4.03
CA TYR A 202 -21.41 9.22 4.74
C TYR A 202 -21.24 8.40 6.03
N PHE A 203 -20.57 7.25 5.96
CA PHE A 203 -20.29 6.43 7.16
C PHE A 203 -19.29 7.08 8.13
N ARG A 204 -18.46 8.03 7.67
CA ARG A 204 -17.44 8.70 8.49
C ARG A 204 -17.95 9.92 9.24
N SER A 205 -18.64 10.81 8.55
CA SER A 205 -19.06 12.12 9.05
C SER A 205 -20.56 12.24 9.22
N GLY A 206 -21.34 11.21 8.86
CA GLY A 206 -22.80 11.28 8.82
C GLY A 206 -23.33 12.17 7.70
N VAL A 207 -22.46 12.65 6.80
CA VAL A 207 -22.79 13.62 5.75
C VAL A 207 -22.46 13.03 4.38
N MET A 208 -23.44 13.10 3.47
CA MET A 208 -23.22 12.83 2.05
C MET A 208 -22.41 13.99 1.45
N PHE A 209 -21.13 13.75 1.16
CA PHE A 209 -20.31 14.71 0.43
C PHE A 209 -20.74 14.75 -1.04
N ASP A 210 -21.22 15.91 -1.48
CA ASP A 210 -21.52 16.10 -2.89
C ASP A 210 -20.30 16.63 -3.63
N ILE A 211 -19.56 15.71 -4.24
CA ILE A 211 -18.37 16.02 -5.06
C ILE A 211 -18.74 15.75 -6.52
N PRO A 212 -18.57 16.71 -7.43
CA PRO A 212 -18.70 16.49 -8.87
C PRO A 212 -17.76 15.39 -9.38
N PHE A 213 -18.22 14.59 -10.34
CA PHE A 213 -17.45 13.45 -10.86
C PHE A 213 -16.08 13.87 -11.43
N PHE A 214 -16.00 15.00 -12.14
CA PHE A 214 -14.74 15.49 -12.71
C PHE A 214 -13.71 15.87 -11.63
N ILE A 215 -14.16 16.54 -10.56
CA ILE A 215 -13.31 16.87 -9.41
C ILE A 215 -12.79 15.59 -8.74
N TYR A 216 -13.67 14.60 -8.57
CA TYR A 216 -13.27 13.30 -8.06
C TYR A 216 -12.29 12.57 -8.99
N PHE A 217 -12.53 12.61 -10.30
CA PHE A 217 -11.68 11.95 -11.28
C PHE A 217 -10.26 12.52 -11.25
N GLU A 218 -10.14 13.85 -11.24
CA GLU A 218 -8.86 14.54 -11.08
C GLU A 218 -8.18 14.19 -9.75
N TYR A 219 -8.94 14.15 -8.65
CA TYR A 219 -8.46 13.70 -7.35
C TYR A 219 -7.93 12.25 -7.38
N VAL A 220 -8.59 11.34 -8.10
CA VAL A 220 -8.13 9.95 -8.24
C VAL A 220 -6.87 9.87 -9.08
N ILE A 221 -6.78 10.64 -10.17
CA ILE A 221 -5.57 10.67 -11.02
C ILE A 221 -4.37 11.22 -10.25
N SER A 222 -4.54 12.31 -9.50
CA SER A 222 -3.46 12.86 -8.66
C SER A 222 -3.01 11.87 -7.58
N ARG A 223 -3.96 11.13 -6.98
CA ARG A 223 -3.70 10.05 -6.00
C ARG A 223 -3.20 8.73 -6.60
N LEU A 224 -3.07 8.62 -7.91
CA LEU A 224 -2.42 7.47 -8.57
C LEU A 224 -1.06 7.84 -9.17
N SER A 225 -0.74 9.14 -9.18
CA SER A 225 0.51 9.70 -9.67
C SER A 225 1.53 9.88 -8.56
N GLN A 226 2.80 9.64 -8.87
CA GLN A 226 3.89 9.92 -7.95
C GLN A 226 4.41 11.35 -8.10
N ILE A 227 4.28 11.97 -9.29
CA ILE A 227 4.93 13.25 -9.60
C ILE A 227 4.48 14.37 -8.66
N SER A 228 3.17 14.56 -8.46
CA SER A 228 2.65 15.61 -7.56
C SER A 228 3.18 15.44 -6.14
N ASN A 229 3.25 14.19 -5.67
CA ASN A 229 3.75 13.86 -4.33
C ASN A 229 5.26 14.14 -4.19
N ILE A 230 6.07 13.75 -5.20
CA ILE A 230 7.52 13.96 -5.20
C ILE A 230 7.85 15.45 -5.29
N ALA A 231 7.15 16.17 -6.17
CA ALA A 231 7.34 17.59 -6.39
C ALA A 231 7.06 18.39 -5.11
N TYR A 232 5.92 18.12 -4.45
CA TYR A 232 5.60 18.73 -3.17
C TYR A 232 6.63 18.37 -2.09
N LEU A 233 7.00 17.09 -1.96
CA LEU A 233 7.98 16.64 -0.98
C LEU A 233 9.36 17.30 -1.19
N TYR A 234 9.74 17.55 -2.44
CA TYR A 234 10.98 18.25 -2.76
C TYR A 234 10.98 19.69 -2.26
N GLU A 235 9.87 20.42 -2.36
CA GLU A 235 9.76 21.79 -1.82
C GLU A 235 9.86 21.80 -0.30
N ILE A 236 9.27 20.82 0.40
CA ILE A 236 9.27 20.75 1.87
C ILE A 236 10.43 19.92 2.46
N ARG A 237 11.41 19.50 1.64
CA ARG A 237 12.45 18.54 2.05
C ARG A 237 13.29 19.03 3.23
N ASP A 238 13.56 20.33 3.33
CA ASP A 238 14.42 20.89 4.37
C ASP A 238 13.70 20.89 5.73
N ALA A 239 12.39 21.15 5.74
CA ALA A 239 11.55 20.99 6.92
C ALA A 239 11.50 19.51 7.37
N PHE A 240 11.39 18.59 6.41
CA PHE A 240 11.44 17.15 6.68
C PHE A 240 12.78 16.70 7.27
N HIS A 241 13.88 17.18 6.68
CA HIS A 241 15.23 16.90 7.16
C HIS A 241 15.43 17.37 8.60
N LYS A 242 14.96 18.57 8.94
CA LYS A 242 15.00 19.11 10.30
C LYS A 242 14.24 18.24 11.29
N ILE A 243 13.03 17.80 10.96
CA ILE A 243 12.22 16.90 11.80
C ILE A 243 12.96 15.57 12.08
N ILE A 244 13.59 14.98 11.06
CA ILE A 244 14.35 13.73 11.24
C ILE A 244 15.51 13.95 12.22
N ILE A 245 16.31 15.01 12.03
CA ILE A 245 17.48 15.28 12.87
C ILE A 245 17.07 15.57 14.32
N GLU A 246 16.01 16.33 14.55
CA GLU A 246 15.51 16.66 15.89
C GLU A 246 15.06 15.43 16.67
N ASN A 247 14.64 14.35 15.99
CA ASN A 247 14.31 13.07 16.60
C ASN A 247 15.53 12.14 16.78
N GLY A 248 16.75 12.67 16.66
CA GLY A 248 17.99 11.92 16.84
C GLY A 248 18.29 10.93 15.71
N GLU A 249 17.66 11.13 14.54
CA GLU A 249 17.80 10.25 13.39
C GLU A 249 18.76 10.83 12.34
N GLY A 250 19.52 9.94 11.69
CA GLY A 250 20.51 10.29 10.66
C GLY A 250 20.20 9.63 9.32
N GLY A 251 21.20 9.52 8.44
CA GLY A 251 21.04 8.93 7.10
C GLY A 251 20.54 7.47 7.04
N GLU A 252 20.44 6.79 8.19
CA GLU A 252 19.90 5.43 8.36
C GLU A 252 18.41 5.38 8.75
N PHE A 253 17.76 6.54 8.85
CA PHE A 253 16.35 6.72 9.24
C PHE A 253 15.40 5.66 8.65
N PHE A 254 15.49 5.41 7.34
CA PHE A 254 14.63 4.46 6.65
C PHE A 254 14.73 3.01 7.18
N ILE A 255 15.93 2.58 7.58
CA ILE A 255 16.14 1.22 8.11
C ILE A 255 15.53 1.11 9.50
N LYS A 256 15.78 2.11 10.35
CA LYS A 256 15.21 2.18 11.70
C LYS A 256 13.70 2.21 11.64
N GLU A 257 13.13 3.02 10.75
CA GLU A 257 11.69 3.13 10.61
C GLU A 257 11.03 1.84 10.15
N PHE A 258 11.66 1.08 9.25
CA PHE A 258 11.16 -0.25 8.91
C PHE A 258 11.16 -1.22 10.11
N LEU A 259 12.21 -1.19 10.95
CA LEU A 259 12.31 -2.07 12.12
C LEU A 259 11.34 -1.66 13.23
N LEU A 260 11.18 -0.35 13.45
CA LEU A 260 10.30 0.22 14.47
C LEU A 260 8.84 0.26 14.05
N ALA A 261 8.52 0.04 12.77
CA ALA A 261 7.15 0.06 12.25
C ALA A 261 6.20 -0.94 12.94
N LEU A 262 6.75 -2.00 13.55
CA LEU A 262 5.99 -3.02 14.28
C LEU A 262 5.84 -2.70 15.78
N ILE A 263 6.61 -1.74 16.29
CA ILE A 263 6.63 -1.38 17.70
C ILE A 263 5.66 -0.22 17.94
N PRO A 264 4.75 -0.30 18.92
CA PRO A 264 3.96 0.85 19.35
C PRO A 264 4.88 2.02 19.69
N LYS A 265 4.75 3.16 19.02
CA LYS A 265 5.61 4.34 19.27
C LYS A 265 5.47 4.86 20.72
N SER A 266 4.33 4.60 21.38
CA SER A 266 4.15 4.85 22.82
C SER A 266 5.12 4.05 23.71
N PHE A 267 5.51 2.83 23.31
CA PHE A 267 6.52 2.04 24.02
C PHE A 267 7.95 2.58 23.84
N LEU A 268 8.14 3.49 22.87
CA LEU A 268 9.38 4.22 22.65
C LEU A 268 9.38 5.60 23.34
N GLY A 269 8.35 5.92 24.12
CA GLY A 269 8.24 7.20 24.84
C GLY A 269 7.83 8.39 23.97
N ILE A 270 7.31 8.15 22.76
CA ILE A 270 6.87 9.20 21.84
C ILE A 270 5.38 9.51 22.09
N ASN A 271 5.12 10.59 22.84
CA ASN A 271 3.79 10.94 23.35
C ASN A 271 2.87 11.60 22.29
N ASP A 272 3.41 12.35 21.32
CA ASP A 272 2.63 12.86 20.17
C ASP A 272 3.12 12.19 18.89
N TYR A 273 2.62 10.99 18.67
CA TYR A 273 3.01 10.14 17.56
C TYR A 273 2.25 10.47 16.28
N ARG A 274 1.27 11.39 16.27
CA ARG A 274 0.47 11.71 15.07
C ARG A 274 1.31 12.23 13.90
N PRO A 275 2.22 13.20 14.07
CA PRO A 275 3.06 13.67 12.96
C PRO A 275 3.94 12.55 12.42
N LEU A 276 4.50 11.73 13.31
CA LEU A 276 5.38 10.60 12.99
C LEU A 276 4.61 9.43 12.34
N ASP A 277 3.50 8.95 12.90
CA ASP A 277 2.67 7.91 12.27
C ASP A 277 1.98 8.41 10.98
N ASN A 278 1.83 9.72 10.76
CA ASN A 278 1.39 10.30 9.50
C ASN A 278 2.56 10.40 8.49
N LEU A 279 3.76 10.77 8.93
CA LEU A 279 5.03 10.65 8.20
C LEU A 279 5.31 9.19 7.79
N PHE A 280 5.02 8.22 8.66
CA PHE A 280 5.24 6.78 8.46
C PHE A 280 4.01 6.07 7.86
N GLY A 281 2.86 6.73 7.90
CA GLY A 281 1.55 6.25 7.47
C GLY A 281 1.02 6.90 6.20
N ILE A 282 1.91 7.43 5.36
CA ILE A 282 1.62 7.81 3.95
C ILE A 282 1.01 9.21 3.81
N ASN A 283 1.04 10.09 4.81
CA ASN A 283 0.46 11.43 4.70
C ASN A 283 1.25 12.46 5.53
N PHE A 284 2.21 13.19 4.96
CA PHE A 284 2.65 14.43 5.62
C PHE A 284 1.50 15.43 5.58
N ILE A 285 1.03 15.87 6.75
CA ILE A 285 0.07 16.96 6.90
C ILE A 285 0.91 18.19 7.24
N ASN A 286 1.03 19.12 6.31
CA ASN A 286 1.54 20.44 6.64
C ASN A 286 0.54 21.09 7.62
N SER A 287 1.00 21.55 8.77
CA SER A 287 0.15 22.18 9.80
C SER A 287 -0.52 23.47 9.32
N GLU A 288 -0.03 24.09 8.25
CA GLU A 288 -0.66 25.23 7.59
C GLU A 288 -1.71 24.80 6.55
N LEU A 289 -1.71 23.52 6.14
CA LEU A 289 -2.64 22.91 5.19
C LEU A 289 -3.44 21.83 5.90
N ASP A 290 -4.44 22.26 6.65
CA ASP A 290 -5.22 21.48 7.63
C ASP A 290 -5.90 20.18 7.12
N ASN A 291 -5.79 19.81 5.84
CA ASN A 291 -6.52 18.68 5.26
C ASN A 291 -5.79 17.85 4.19
N ALA A 292 -4.51 18.12 3.89
CA ALA A 292 -3.84 17.47 2.76
C ALA A 292 -2.68 16.57 3.20
N GLY A 293 -2.91 15.25 3.13
CA GLY A 293 -1.88 14.23 3.32
C GLY A 293 -1.24 13.77 2.01
N PHE A 294 0.10 13.84 1.91
CA PHE A 294 0.90 13.36 0.77
C PHE A 294 1.58 12.03 1.04
N ALA A 295 1.51 11.14 0.06
CA ALA A 295 2.30 9.92 0.07
C ALA A 295 3.78 10.28 -0.19
N ILE A 296 4.71 9.73 0.59
CA ILE A 296 6.14 10.00 0.38
C ILE A 296 6.61 9.42 -0.96
N THR A 297 6.04 8.29 -1.42
CA THR A 297 6.46 7.53 -2.62
C THR A 297 7.90 6.99 -2.50
N VAL A 298 8.23 5.93 -3.24
CA VAL A 298 9.62 5.43 -3.29
C VAL A 298 10.59 6.46 -3.89
N PRO A 299 10.27 7.14 -5.01
CA PRO A 299 11.09 8.26 -5.48
C PRO A 299 11.30 9.37 -4.44
N GLY A 300 10.28 9.68 -3.64
CA GLY A 300 10.41 10.68 -2.59
C GLY A 300 11.28 10.24 -1.41
N LEU A 301 11.38 8.93 -1.12
CA LEU A 301 12.40 8.42 -0.18
C LEU A 301 13.82 8.77 -0.67
N PHE A 302 14.07 8.72 -1.99
CA PHE A 302 15.35 9.15 -2.55
C PHE A 302 15.58 10.65 -2.40
N VAL A 303 14.54 11.47 -2.60
CA VAL A 303 14.61 12.92 -2.36
C VAL A 303 14.93 13.25 -0.90
N ILE A 304 14.31 12.55 0.06
CA ILE A 304 14.64 12.74 1.48
C ILE A 304 16.07 12.28 1.76
N SER A 305 16.46 11.09 1.28
CA SER A 305 17.80 10.54 1.52
C SER A 305 18.92 11.41 0.97
N SER A 306 18.69 12.16 -0.12
CA SER A 306 19.70 13.04 -0.71
C SER A 306 20.04 14.22 0.19
N THR A 307 19.14 14.64 1.08
CA THR A 307 19.42 15.66 2.10
C THR A 307 20.47 15.21 3.12
N PHE A 308 20.68 13.90 3.29
CA PHE A 308 21.71 13.31 4.15
C PHE A 308 22.98 12.91 3.39
N GLY A 309 23.08 13.26 2.10
CA GLY A 309 24.22 12.99 1.24
C GLY A 309 24.19 11.64 0.51
N LEU A 310 25.19 11.44 -0.36
CA LEU A 310 25.25 10.31 -1.30
C LEU A 310 25.19 8.94 -0.62
N LEU A 311 25.83 8.79 0.55
CA LEU A 311 25.84 7.52 1.28
C LEU A 311 24.41 7.11 1.70
N SER A 312 23.60 8.05 2.19
CA SER A 312 22.20 7.75 2.57
C SER A 312 21.36 7.34 1.36
N VAL A 313 21.57 7.98 0.21
CA VAL A 313 20.92 7.60 -1.06
C VAL A 313 21.26 6.16 -1.44
N LEU A 314 22.54 5.78 -1.38
CA LEU A 314 22.99 4.42 -1.67
C LEU A 314 22.41 3.41 -0.67
N CYS A 315 22.45 3.71 0.63
CA CYS A 315 21.83 2.88 1.66
C CYS A 315 20.33 2.69 1.42
N CYS A 316 19.59 3.76 1.11
CA CYS A 316 18.18 3.71 0.77
C CYS A 316 17.92 2.82 -0.46
N PHE A 317 18.73 2.99 -1.52
CA PHE A 317 18.63 2.18 -2.74
C PHE A 317 18.83 0.69 -2.48
N PHE A 318 19.93 0.32 -1.80
CA PHE A 318 20.21 -1.07 -1.48
C PHE A 318 19.18 -1.66 -0.52
N PHE A 319 18.70 -0.88 0.44
CA PHE A 319 17.66 -1.30 1.36
C PHE A 319 16.33 -1.59 0.64
N ILE A 320 15.87 -0.68 -0.23
CA ILE A 320 14.67 -0.89 -1.05
C ILE A 320 14.81 -2.14 -1.92
N LEU A 321 15.95 -2.33 -2.59
CA LEU A 321 16.21 -3.54 -3.38
C LEU A 321 16.17 -4.82 -2.53
N LEU A 322 16.76 -4.78 -1.33
CA LEU A 322 16.79 -5.92 -0.40
C LEU A 322 15.38 -6.27 0.07
N ILE A 323 14.60 -5.31 0.59
CA ILE A 323 13.26 -5.58 1.11
C ILE A 323 12.30 -6.01 0.01
N THR A 324 12.39 -5.44 -1.20
CA THR A 324 11.55 -5.83 -2.34
C THR A 324 11.85 -7.26 -2.78
N LYS A 325 13.14 -7.63 -2.90
CA LYS A 325 13.57 -9.00 -3.24
C LYS A 325 13.18 -9.99 -2.14
N PHE A 326 13.36 -9.63 -0.88
CA PHE A 326 13.01 -10.47 0.27
C PHE A 326 11.50 -10.74 0.32
N LEU A 327 10.67 -9.69 0.26
CA LEU A 327 9.20 -9.80 0.26
C LEU A 327 8.73 -10.71 -0.87
N TYR A 328 9.23 -10.47 -2.08
CA TYR A 328 8.91 -11.25 -3.26
C TYR A 328 9.28 -12.74 -3.09
N HIS A 329 10.50 -13.02 -2.63
CA HIS A 329 10.99 -14.38 -2.41
C HIS A 329 10.18 -15.12 -1.34
N VAL A 330 9.93 -14.48 -0.20
CA VAL A 330 9.17 -15.06 0.92
C VAL A 330 7.78 -15.47 0.45
N PHE A 331 7.03 -14.58 -0.18
CA PHE A 331 5.65 -14.89 -0.58
C PHE A 331 5.56 -15.88 -1.75
N SER A 332 6.40 -15.72 -2.77
CA SER A 332 6.40 -16.65 -3.91
C SER A 332 6.80 -18.07 -3.49
N LYS A 333 7.75 -18.23 -2.57
CA LYS A 333 8.17 -19.54 -2.05
C LYS A 333 7.11 -20.23 -1.20
N ASN A 334 6.38 -19.47 -0.36
CA ASN A 334 5.42 -20.05 0.57
C ASN A 334 4.01 -20.22 -0.03
N TYR A 335 3.60 -19.39 -0.99
CA TYR A 335 2.25 -19.43 -1.58
C TYR A 335 2.22 -19.52 -3.11
N GLY A 336 3.36 -19.83 -3.74
CA GLY A 336 3.48 -20.02 -5.19
C GLY A 336 3.03 -18.80 -5.99
N SER A 337 2.25 -19.06 -7.05
CA SER A 337 1.77 -18.01 -7.96
C SER A 337 0.81 -16.99 -7.33
N ALA A 338 0.03 -17.38 -6.32
CA ALA A 338 -0.83 -16.45 -5.59
C ALA A 338 0.00 -15.49 -4.72
N GLY A 339 1.01 -16.02 -4.02
CA GLY A 339 1.96 -15.22 -3.24
C GLY A 339 2.80 -14.28 -4.11
N ALA A 340 3.25 -14.73 -5.28
CA ALA A 340 3.96 -13.89 -6.24
C ALA A 340 3.11 -12.71 -6.74
N ALA A 341 1.84 -12.97 -7.11
CA ALA A 341 0.90 -11.95 -7.56
C ALA A 341 0.61 -10.93 -6.44
N MET A 342 0.40 -11.41 -5.22
CA MET A 342 0.23 -10.58 -4.03
C MET A 342 1.48 -9.71 -3.77
N ALA A 343 2.68 -10.30 -3.76
CA ALA A 343 3.91 -9.55 -3.53
C ALA A 343 4.09 -8.44 -4.57
N ILE A 344 3.88 -8.73 -5.87
CA ILE A 344 3.95 -7.69 -6.91
C ILE A 344 2.93 -6.58 -6.67
N SER A 345 1.70 -6.91 -6.26
CA SER A 345 0.68 -5.89 -5.97
C SER A 345 1.05 -4.99 -4.79
N ILE A 346 1.61 -5.57 -3.71
CA ILE A 346 2.11 -4.81 -2.55
C ILE A 346 3.27 -3.93 -2.97
N LEU A 347 4.21 -4.45 -3.76
CA LEU A 347 5.37 -3.69 -4.20
C LEU A 347 4.98 -2.54 -5.14
N LEU A 348 4.02 -2.73 -6.04
CA LEU A 348 3.45 -1.64 -6.86
C LEU A 348 2.84 -0.55 -5.99
N TYR A 349 2.10 -0.94 -4.95
CA TYR A 349 1.55 0.00 -3.97
C TYR A 349 2.63 0.67 -3.12
N PHE A 350 3.67 -0.05 -2.72
CA PHE A 350 4.83 0.49 -2.02
C PHE A 350 5.53 1.54 -2.86
N ASN A 351 5.71 1.30 -4.17
CA ASN A 351 6.30 2.26 -5.08
C ASN A 351 5.54 3.61 -5.03
N TYR A 352 4.21 3.55 -5.08
CA TYR A 352 3.37 4.74 -4.94
C TYR A 352 3.36 5.33 -3.52
N SER A 353 3.22 4.52 -2.48
CA SER A 353 3.00 5.02 -1.10
C SER A 353 4.28 5.39 -0.36
N GLY A 354 5.40 4.76 -0.67
CA GLY A 354 6.65 4.85 0.10
C GLY A 354 6.57 4.21 1.50
N SER A 355 5.49 3.50 1.82
CA SER A 355 5.24 3.00 3.19
C SER A 355 6.09 1.80 3.55
N LEU A 356 7.15 2.02 4.33
CA LEU A 356 7.94 0.94 4.91
C LEU A 356 7.12 0.11 5.92
N LYS A 357 6.16 0.76 6.61
CA LYS A 357 5.22 0.14 7.53
C LYS A 357 4.35 -0.92 6.83
N GLU A 358 3.90 -0.65 5.61
CA GLU A 358 3.10 -1.62 4.82
C GLU A 358 3.88 -2.92 4.54
N ILE A 359 5.17 -2.79 4.20
CA ILE A 359 6.06 -3.95 3.99
C ILE A 359 6.28 -4.69 5.30
N ALA A 360 6.59 -3.97 6.39
CA ALA A 360 6.83 -4.56 7.70
C ALA A 360 5.60 -5.32 8.22
N LEU A 361 4.41 -4.72 8.15
CA LEU A 361 3.15 -5.35 8.56
C LEU A 361 2.79 -6.56 7.69
N SER A 362 3.13 -6.52 6.38
CA SER A 362 2.93 -7.66 5.48
C SER A 362 3.81 -8.86 5.88
N LEU A 363 5.07 -8.61 6.23
CA LEU A 363 5.98 -9.63 6.74
C LEU A 363 5.55 -10.14 8.12
N PHE A 364 5.09 -9.25 9.00
CA PHE A 364 4.56 -9.63 10.31
C PHE A 364 3.32 -10.51 10.19
N ALA A 365 2.35 -10.15 9.34
CA ALA A 365 1.18 -10.98 9.06
C ALA A 365 1.58 -12.35 8.49
N PHE A 366 2.58 -12.40 7.60
CA PHE A 366 3.14 -13.67 7.13
C PHE A 366 3.65 -14.55 8.28
N PHE A 367 4.44 -13.97 9.20
CA PHE A 367 4.94 -14.70 10.37
C PHE A 367 3.83 -15.20 11.28
N LEU A 368 2.77 -14.41 11.51
CA LEU A 368 1.60 -14.84 12.29
C LEU A 368 0.92 -16.09 11.69
N PHE A 369 0.64 -16.07 10.39
CA PHE A 369 0.03 -17.22 9.70
C PHE A 369 0.95 -18.45 9.68
N LYS A 370 2.26 -18.23 9.59
CA LYS A 370 3.26 -19.30 9.61
C LYS A 370 3.39 -19.93 11.00
N LEU A 371 3.42 -19.13 12.05
CA LEU A 371 3.41 -19.60 13.44
C LEU A 371 2.18 -20.48 13.70
N LEU A 372 0.99 -20.02 13.31
CA LEU A 372 -0.25 -20.79 13.42
C LEU A 372 -0.14 -22.17 12.73
N SER A 373 0.45 -22.21 11.54
CA SER A 373 0.66 -23.45 10.78
C SER A 373 1.61 -24.41 11.51
N ILE A 374 2.68 -23.90 12.12
CA ILE A 374 3.63 -24.70 12.92
C ILE A 374 2.95 -25.23 14.19
N PHE A 375 2.23 -24.39 14.92
CA PHE A 375 1.46 -24.79 16.10
C PHE A 375 0.48 -25.90 15.77
N GLN A 376 -0.28 -25.75 14.67
CA GLN A 376 -1.21 -26.78 14.24
C GLN A 376 -0.50 -28.10 13.92
N TYR A 377 0.61 -28.07 13.18
CA TYR A 377 1.36 -29.27 12.84
C TYR A 377 1.85 -30.01 14.09
N ASN A 378 2.47 -29.28 15.01
CA ASN A 378 2.97 -29.85 16.27
C ASN A 378 1.83 -30.36 17.14
N PHE A 379 0.72 -29.63 17.24
CA PHE A 379 -0.45 -30.07 18.00
C PHE A 379 -1.04 -31.37 17.45
N ARG A 380 -1.21 -31.50 16.13
CA ARG A 380 -1.67 -32.76 15.50
C ARG A 380 -0.72 -33.92 15.76
N LYS A 381 0.59 -33.67 15.68
CA LYS A 381 1.64 -34.66 15.95
C LYS A 381 1.58 -35.15 17.40
N ILE A 382 1.40 -34.23 18.37
CA ILE A 382 1.24 -34.56 19.79
C ILE A 382 -0.04 -35.36 20.02
N MET A 383 -1.15 -34.92 19.43
CA MET A 383 -2.47 -35.54 19.60
C MET A 383 -2.66 -36.83 18.79
N LYS A 384 -1.68 -37.25 17.98
CA LYS A 384 -1.76 -38.40 17.05
C LYS A 384 -2.97 -38.34 16.11
N ILE A 385 -3.42 -37.14 15.75
CA ILE A 385 -4.53 -36.94 14.81
C ILE A 385 -3.92 -36.90 13.41
N SER A 386 -4.21 -37.94 12.60
CA SER A 386 -3.76 -38.08 11.21
C SER A 386 -4.32 -36.99 10.29
#